data_AF-A0A929Y0G9-F1
#
_entry.id   AF-A0A929Y0G9-F1
#
_cell.length_a   1.000
_cell.length_b   1.000
_cell.length_c   1.000
_cell.angle_alpha   90.00
_cell.angle_beta   90.00
_cell.angle_gamma   90.00
#
_symmetry.space_group_name_H-M   'P 1'
#
loop_
_entity.id
_entity.type
_entity.pdbx_description
1 polymer ?
#
loop_
_entity_poly.entity_id
_entity_poly.type
_entity_poly.pdbx_seq_one_letter_code
_entity_poly.pdbx_strand_id
1 'polypeptide(L)'
;MRKRFLSVPFAIVFSIFAGFLQTPFSAGVIKDGVQKASQNSVTGDDNYKKIYRDILTNFYNTGVIGSVDEFYDSPDVDTYKSIDDSILNFYYFTLADVTGDGQSEIIILKRRTNWFFNSVVQYMRIYKIFNGKAVQIFESGSYSPYLFLDNNIIVQDYSECNRDDIGIWAYDTSICNFTLLDDGKDSELIASAKDSLQNNRVKLSSDSIMDFPVTLENIAEAVEKLPDPGIDLYHNITKESKGIASSYKSLYSPILHDFHDDTSKFKLMDITGDNRDELIVKVMPKGEDFYWIYGIYGIVDDKPRLIGFVTNSGGDFFVFDDNSLLSVDFSEYGTYGSEFHYYNYNPDISRFTLAKEGQYRNGDRDYLRELLKKPIKLRESDIDADINDANIEAALK
;
A
#
# COMPACT_ATOMS: atom_id res chain seq x y z
N MET A 1 5.75 30.35 6.23
CA MET A 1 6.63 29.17 6.41
C MET A 1 6.25 28.50 7.71
N ARG A 2 5.88 27.21 7.67
CA ARG A 2 5.20 26.39 8.69
C ARG A 2 3.66 26.41 8.64
N LYS A 3 3.08 25.23 8.87
CA LYS A 3 1.77 24.68 8.43
C LYS A 3 1.84 24.13 7.01
N ARG A 4 2.01 22.81 6.82
CA ARG A 4 1.56 22.11 5.59
C ARG A 4 1.69 20.57 5.51
N PHE A 5 2.16 19.86 6.54
CA PHE A 5 1.87 18.40 6.61
C PHE A 5 0.43 18.10 7.09
N LEU A 6 -0.27 19.11 7.64
CA LEU A 6 -1.67 19.03 8.08
C LEU A 6 -2.66 19.73 7.11
N SER A 7 -2.26 19.99 5.86
CA SER A 7 -3.15 20.60 4.86
C SER A 7 -3.01 20.06 3.43
N VAL A 8 -2.40 18.89 3.24
CA VAL A 8 -2.73 18.01 2.11
C VAL A 8 -3.95 17.22 2.58
N PRO A 9 -5.07 17.18 1.84
CA PRO A 9 -6.39 16.99 2.41
C PRO A 9 -6.47 15.69 3.23
N PHE A 10 -6.68 15.91 4.53
CA PHE A 10 -7.21 15.00 5.56
C PHE A 10 -8.50 14.25 5.15
N ALA A 11 -8.95 14.37 3.90
CA ALA A 11 -10.08 13.69 3.29
C ALA A 11 -9.72 12.35 2.62
N ILE A 12 -8.43 12.02 2.45
CA ILE A 12 -7.99 10.78 1.76
C ILE A 12 -8.07 9.54 2.68
N VAL A 13 -8.21 9.71 4.00
CA VAL A 13 -8.33 8.59 4.97
C VAL A 13 -9.79 8.25 5.32
N PHE A 14 -10.75 9.16 5.10
CA PHE A 14 -12.07 9.10 5.76
C PHE A 14 -13.23 8.41 5.02
N SER A 15 -12.95 7.57 4.02
CA SER A 15 -14.03 6.88 3.26
C SER A 15 -14.20 5.40 3.63
N ILE A 16 -13.59 4.96 4.73
CA ILE A 16 -13.59 3.56 5.14
C ILE A 16 -14.50 3.39 6.37
N PHE A 17 -15.52 2.53 6.23
CA PHE A 17 -16.30 1.87 7.28
C PHE A 17 -17.47 2.62 7.97
N ALA A 18 -18.69 2.38 7.45
CA ALA A 18 -19.91 2.36 8.27
C ALA A 18 -20.99 1.45 7.65
N GLY A 19 -21.47 0.41 8.37
CA GLY A 19 -22.65 -0.37 7.95
C GLY A 19 -22.84 -1.75 8.62
N PHE A 20 -23.50 -1.78 9.78
CA PHE A 20 -23.80 -2.90 10.70
C PHE A 20 -24.85 -4.00 10.33
N LEU A 21 -24.75 -5.18 11.03
CA LEU A 21 -25.78 -6.06 11.71
C LEU A 21 -26.87 -6.82 10.87
N GLN A 22 -27.31 -8.10 11.07
CA GLN A 22 -27.18 -9.17 12.10
C GLN A 22 -27.91 -10.52 11.68
N THR A 23 -27.44 -11.71 12.14
CA THR A 23 -28.12 -13.05 12.39
C THR A 23 -28.20 -14.17 11.27
N PRO A 24 -28.44 -15.50 11.58
CA PRO A 24 -27.45 -16.51 12.02
C PRO A 24 -27.50 -17.92 11.32
N PHE A 25 -26.49 -18.78 11.60
CA PHE A 25 -26.35 -20.26 11.36
C PHE A 25 -26.03 -20.71 9.90
N SER A 26 -25.31 -21.79 9.58
CA SER A 26 -24.81 -23.01 10.26
C SER A 26 -23.58 -23.57 9.52
N ALA A 27 -22.71 -24.27 10.25
CA ALA A 27 -21.44 -24.86 9.82
C ALA A 27 -21.52 -26.03 8.82
N GLY A 28 -20.48 -26.17 7.99
CA GLY A 28 -20.19 -27.33 7.15
C GLY A 28 -18.68 -27.47 6.88
N VAL A 29 -18.10 -28.57 7.38
CA VAL A 29 -16.68 -28.98 7.31
C VAL A 29 -16.34 -29.58 5.94
N ILE A 30 -15.07 -29.48 5.47
CA ILE A 30 -14.21 -30.51 4.79
C ILE A 30 -13.05 -29.76 4.08
N LYS A 31 -11.84 -29.76 4.67
CA LYS A 31 -10.66 -30.64 4.46
C LYS A 31 -9.81 -30.36 3.20
N ASP A 32 -8.62 -29.86 3.53
CA ASP A 32 -7.31 -29.87 2.86
C ASP A 32 -7.06 -30.91 1.76
N GLY A 33 -6.37 -30.42 0.72
CA GLY A 33 -5.68 -31.24 -0.27
C GLY A 33 -4.51 -30.47 -0.88
N VAL A 34 -3.36 -30.50 -0.20
CA VAL A 34 -2.05 -30.05 -0.72
C VAL A 34 -1.64 -30.93 -1.90
N GLN A 35 -1.32 -30.33 -3.05
CA GLN A 35 -0.44 -30.96 -4.04
C GLN A 35 0.64 -30.01 -4.54
N LYS A 36 1.89 -30.46 -4.34
CA LYS A 36 3.15 -29.85 -4.75
C LYS A 36 3.40 -30.08 -6.26
N ALA A 37 3.84 -28.99 -6.88
CA ALA A 37 4.96 -28.84 -7.83
C ALA A 37 5.03 -29.73 -9.08
N SER A 38 5.13 -29.07 -10.24
CA SER A 38 6.15 -29.45 -11.23
C SER A 38 6.71 -28.21 -11.94
N GLN A 39 8.02 -28.01 -11.80
CA GLN A 39 8.82 -27.15 -12.66
C GLN A 39 8.77 -27.70 -14.09
N ASN A 40 8.38 -26.87 -15.06
CA ASN A 40 8.70 -27.04 -16.47
C ASN A 40 8.98 -25.65 -17.05
N SER A 41 10.25 -25.40 -17.36
CA SER A 41 10.72 -24.23 -18.09
C SER A 41 10.24 -24.30 -19.53
N VAL A 42 9.28 -23.46 -19.89
CA VAL A 42 8.78 -23.26 -21.26
C VAL A 42 8.94 -21.77 -21.58
N THR A 43 9.82 -21.49 -22.55
CA THR A 43 9.94 -20.31 -23.43
C THR A 43 9.38 -18.95 -22.98
N GLY A 44 10.25 -17.93 -23.01
CA GLY A 44 10.07 -16.58 -22.44
C GLY A 44 8.76 -15.85 -22.74
N ASP A 45 8.19 -15.95 -23.94
CA ASP A 45 6.96 -15.20 -24.30
C ASP A 45 5.68 -15.68 -23.59
N ASP A 46 5.53 -17.00 -23.43
CA ASP A 46 4.33 -17.57 -22.80
C ASP A 46 4.37 -17.39 -21.29
N ASN A 47 5.58 -17.30 -20.71
CA ASN A 47 5.74 -17.38 -19.27
C ASN A 47 5.37 -16.07 -18.57
N TYR A 48 5.81 -14.91 -19.09
CA TYR A 48 5.43 -13.63 -18.48
C TYR A 48 3.93 -13.36 -18.64
N LYS A 49 3.38 -13.56 -19.84
CA LYS A 49 1.94 -13.41 -20.11
C LYS A 49 1.10 -14.31 -19.20
N LYS A 50 1.54 -15.55 -18.97
CA LYS A 50 0.88 -16.46 -18.03
C LYS A 50 0.85 -15.90 -16.61
N ILE A 51 1.92 -15.27 -16.12
CA ILE A 51 1.92 -14.66 -14.79
C ILE A 51 0.84 -13.57 -14.68
N TYR A 52 0.78 -12.62 -15.63
CA TYR A 52 -0.26 -11.57 -15.63
C TYR A 52 -1.67 -12.17 -15.69
N ARG A 53 -1.88 -13.16 -16.58
CA ARG A 53 -3.15 -13.85 -16.73
C ARG A 53 -3.57 -14.56 -15.44
N ASP A 54 -2.67 -15.30 -14.80
CA ASP A 54 -2.96 -16.04 -13.57
C ASP A 54 -3.31 -15.07 -12.43
N ILE A 55 -2.56 -13.97 -12.27
CA ILE A 55 -2.82 -12.94 -11.26
C ILE A 55 -4.18 -12.28 -11.48
N LEU A 56 -4.46 -11.79 -12.69
CA LEU A 56 -5.72 -11.10 -13.01
C LEU A 56 -6.93 -12.04 -12.95
N THR A 57 -6.77 -13.29 -13.38
CA THR A 57 -7.82 -14.31 -13.27
C THR A 57 -8.11 -14.64 -11.81
N ASN A 58 -7.07 -14.74 -10.97
CA ASN A 58 -7.25 -14.90 -9.53
C ASN A 58 -8.00 -13.71 -8.92
N PHE A 59 -7.59 -12.50 -9.28
CA PHE A 59 -8.28 -11.28 -8.85
C PHE A 59 -9.76 -11.31 -9.23
N TYR A 60 -10.09 -11.58 -10.50
CA TYR A 60 -11.48 -11.69 -10.96
C TYR A 60 -12.28 -12.70 -10.14
N ASN A 61 -11.73 -13.89 -9.88
CA ASN A 61 -12.45 -14.97 -9.19
C ASN A 61 -12.54 -14.82 -7.67
N THR A 62 -11.65 -14.04 -7.05
CA THR A 62 -11.51 -14.06 -5.57
C THR A 62 -11.54 -12.68 -4.91
N GLY A 63 -11.33 -11.61 -5.68
CA GLY A 63 -11.03 -10.27 -5.17
C GLY A 63 -9.60 -10.11 -4.64
N VAL A 64 -8.75 -11.13 -4.76
CA VAL A 64 -7.39 -11.12 -4.20
C VAL A 64 -6.34 -10.91 -5.29
N ILE A 65 -5.45 -9.94 -5.10
CA ILE A 65 -4.29 -9.67 -5.96
C ILE A 65 -3.03 -9.50 -5.13
N GLY A 66 -2.06 -10.41 -5.34
CA GLY A 66 -0.90 -10.52 -4.45
C GLY A 66 -1.34 -10.89 -3.03
N SER A 67 -1.10 -10.00 -2.07
CA SER A 67 -1.49 -10.16 -0.66
C SER A 67 -2.66 -9.27 -0.25
N VAL A 68 -3.23 -8.51 -1.20
CA VAL A 68 -4.36 -7.61 -0.98
C VAL A 68 -5.65 -8.34 -1.31
N ASP A 69 -6.63 -8.25 -0.43
CA ASP A 69 -7.95 -8.86 -0.52
C ASP A 69 -9.03 -7.76 -0.55
N GLU A 70 -9.61 -7.46 -1.71
CA GLU A 70 -10.59 -6.36 -1.81
C GLU A 70 -11.85 -6.50 -0.95
N PHE A 71 -12.10 -7.70 -0.42
CA PHE A 71 -13.34 -8.03 0.25
C PHE A 71 -13.14 -8.56 1.67
N TYR A 72 -11.93 -8.47 2.24
CA TYR A 72 -11.68 -8.97 3.61
C TYR A 72 -12.66 -8.38 4.64
N ASP A 73 -13.12 -7.16 4.36
CA ASP A 73 -14.00 -6.33 5.17
C ASP A 73 -15.50 -6.52 4.90
N SER A 74 -15.85 -7.41 3.96
CA SER A 74 -17.24 -7.74 3.63
C SER A 74 -17.73 -8.94 4.45
N PRO A 75 -18.82 -8.80 5.25
CA PRO A 75 -19.37 -9.90 6.05
C PRO A 75 -19.76 -11.15 5.24
N ASP A 76 -20.11 -10.95 3.96
CA ASP A 76 -20.56 -12.02 3.06
C ASP A 76 -19.46 -12.44 2.06
N VAL A 77 -18.20 -12.09 2.30
CA VAL A 77 -17.07 -12.34 1.38
C VAL A 77 -16.96 -13.80 0.93
N ASP A 78 -17.23 -14.74 1.82
CA ASP A 78 -17.16 -16.17 1.51
C ASP A 78 -18.28 -16.66 0.59
N THR A 79 -19.28 -15.82 0.31
CA THR A 79 -20.35 -16.11 -0.67
C THR A 79 -19.98 -15.66 -2.08
N TYR A 80 -18.97 -14.80 -2.23
CA TYR A 80 -18.56 -14.25 -3.52
C TYR A 80 -17.83 -15.32 -4.34
N LYS A 81 -18.22 -15.45 -5.59
CA LYS A 81 -17.61 -16.30 -6.63
C LYS A 81 -16.73 -15.51 -7.58
N SER A 82 -16.90 -14.19 -7.61
CA SER A 82 -16.09 -13.26 -8.39
C SER A 82 -16.25 -11.84 -7.86
N ILE A 83 -15.44 -10.92 -8.39
CA ILE A 83 -15.58 -9.48 -8.11
C ILE A 83 -16.93 -8.91 -8.55
N ASP A 84 -17.64 -9.55 -9.49
CA ASP A 84 -18.95 -9.12 -9.98
C ASP A 84 -20.07 -9.29 -8.92
N ASP A 85 -19.83 -10.09 -7.88
CA ASP A 85 -20.77 -10.24 -6.78
C ASP A 85 -20.78 -9.01 -5.84
N SER A 86 -19.82 -8.10 -6.00
CA SER A 86 -19.79 -6.84 -5.25
C SER A 86 -20.84 -5.85 -5.77
N ILE A 87 -21.78 -5.47 -4.92
CA ILE A 87 -22.86 -4.55 -5.28
C ILE A 87 -22.39 -3.09 -5.38
N LEU A 88 -21.37 -2.72 -4.60
CA LEU A 88 -20.95 -1.33 -4.44
C LEU A 88 -19.66 -0.97 -5.17
N ASN A 89 -18.89 -1.98 -5.61
CA ASN A 89 -17.56 -1.80 -6.18
C ASN A 89 -17.54 -2.27 -7.63
N PHE A 90 -17.10 -1.38 -8.52
CA PHE A 90 -16.89 -1.68 -9.93
C PHE A 90 -15.40 -1.61 -10.25
N TYR A 91 -14.89 -2.63 -10.92
CA TYR A 91 -13.46 -2.81 -11.14
C TYR A 91 -13.12 -2.68 -12.62
N TYR A 92 -12.11 -1.85 -12.88
CA TYR A 92 -11.55 -1.60 -14.21
C TYR A 92 -10.04 -1.80 -14.14
N PHE A 93 -9.42 -2.10 -15.27
CA PHE A 93 -7.97 -2.29 -15.29
C PHE A 93 -7.32 -1.91 -16.60
N THR A 94 -6.01 -1.69 -16.52
CA THR A 94 -5.14 -1.66 -17.70
C THR A 94 -3.76 -2.21 -17.34
N LEU A 95 -2.99 -2.57 -18.38
CA LEU A 95 -1.60 -2.97 -18.26
C LEU A 95 -0.75 -1.90 -18.94
N ALA A 96 0.09 -1.21 -18.19
CA ALA A 96 0.91 -0.13 -18.71
C ALA A 96 2.20 0.04 -17.91
N ASP A 97 3.29 0.34 -18.60
CA ASP A 97 4.54 0.74 -17.96
C ASP A 97 4.39 2.18 -17.44
N VAL A 98 4.24 2.31 -16.12
CA VAL A 98 4.15 3.59 -15.40
C VAL A 98 5.36 3.84 -14.53
N THR A 99 6.28 2.88 -14.44
CA THR A 99 7.54 2.97 -13.70
C THR A 99 8.76 3.21 -14.59
N GLY A 100 8.59 3.15 -15.91
CA GLY A 100 9.58 3.51 -16.93
C GLY A 100 10.68 2.48 -17.11
N ASP A 101 10.51 1.26 -16.61
CA ASP A 101 11.53 0.19 -16.68
C ASP A 101 11.26 -0.86 -17.75
N GLY A 102 10.23 -0.65 -18.59
CA GLY A 102 9.83 -1.55 -19.67
C GLY A 102 8.93 -2.70 -19.24
N GLN A 103 8.77 -2.94 -17.93
CA GLN A 103 7.77 -3.88 -17.41
C GLN A 103 6.44 -3.16 -17.23
N SER A 104 5.36 -3.71 -17.77
CA SER A 104 4.02 -3.16 -17.53
C SER A 104 3.53 -3.45 -16.11
N GLU A 105 2.99 -2.48 -15.41
CA GLU A 105 2.27 -2.68 -14.15
C GLU A 105 0.83 -3.11 -14.40
N ILE A 106 0.25 -3.78 -13.40
CA ILE A 106 -1.20 -4.00 -13.32
C ILE A 106 -1.81 -2.80 -12.59
N ILE A 107 -2.68 -2.04 -13.27
CA ILE A 107 -3.37 -0.89 -12.69
C ILE A 107 -4.83 -1.27 -12.50
N ILE A 108 -5.28 -1.34 -11.24
CA ILE A 108 -6.67 -1.59 -10.88
C ILE A 108 -7.31 -0.27 -10.43
N LEU A 109 -8.42 0.08 -11.06
CA LEU A 109 -9.28 1.20 -10.67
C LEU A 109 -10.59 0.64 -10.10
N LYS A 110 -10.81 0.84 -8.80
CA LYS A 110 -12.06 0.50 -8.11
C LYS A 110 -12.92 1.75 -7.99
N ARG A 111 -14.14 1.73 -8.50
CA ARG A 111 -15.16 2.75 -8.22
C ARG A 111 -16.11 2.24 -7.15
N ARG A 112 -16.11 2.89 -5.99
CA ARG A 112 -16.99 2.59 -4.88
C ARG A 112 -18.13 3.59 -4.84
N THR A 113 -19.36 3.08 -4.89
CA THR A 113 -20.56 3.93 -4.76
C THR A 113 -20.87 4.13 -3.28
N ASN A 114 -21.05 5.39 -2.88
CA ASN A 114 -21.53 5.76 -1.55
C ASN A 114 -22.96 6.29 -1.65
N TRP A 115 -23.94 5.45 -1.29
CA TRP A 115 -25.36 5.81 -1.38
C TRP A 115 -25.78 6.87 -0.37
N PHE A 116 -25.09 7.01 0.77
CA PHE A 116 -25.42 8.03 1.77
C PHE A 116 -25.10 9.44 1.28
N PHE A 117 -23.97 9.60 0.59
CA PHE A 117 -23.53 10.90 0.06
C PHE A 117 -23.85 11.09 -1.43
N ASN A 118 -24.50 10.12 -2.05
CA ASN A 118 -24.74 10.08 -3.51
C ASN A 118 -23.48 10.42 -4.31
N SER A 119 -22.35 9.84 -3.90
CA SER A 119 -21.03 10.12 -4.45
C SER A 119 -20.35 8.83 -4.91
N VAL A 120 -19.38 8.96 -5.80
CA VAL A 120 -18.54 7.85 -6.25
C VAL A 120 -17.09 8.23 -5.97
N VAL A 121 -16.43 7.43 -5.16
CA VAL A 121 -14.99 7.51 -4.92
C VAL A 121 -14.30 6.53 -5.84
N GLN A 122 -13.15 6.91 -6.37
CA GLN A 122 -12.27 6.00 -7.08
C GLN A 122 -11.01 5.71 -6.29
N TYR A 123 -10.69 4.43 -6.15
CA TYR A 123 -9.47 3.93 -5.54
C TYR A 123 -8.58 3.35 -6.63
N MET A 124 -7.32 3.76 -6.67
CA MET A 124 -6.35 3.26 -7.61
C MET A 124 -5.30 2.47 -6.87
N ARG A 125 -5.06 1.23 -7.32
CA ARG A 125 -3.99 0.36 -6.84
C ARG A 125 -3.13 -0.05 -8.03
N ILE A 126 -1.82 0.06 -7.88
CA ILE A 126 -0.85 -0.32 -8.92
C ILE A 126 0.01 -1.44 -8.37
N TYR A 127 0.18 -2.49 -9.16
CA TYR A 127 0.98 -3.65 -8.80
C TYR A 127 2.10 -3.87 -9.81
N LYS A 128 3.31 -4.08 -9.28
CA LYS A 128 4.46 -4.56 -10.05
C LYS A 128 4.70 -6.03 -9.76
N ILE A 129 5.12 -6.80 -10.76
CA ILE A 129 5.41 -8.21 -10.57
C ILE A 129 6.87 -8.36 -10.16
N PHE A 130 7.09 -9.01 -9.02
CA PHE A 130 8.39 -9.35 -8.48
C PHE A 130 8.45 -10.84 -8.16
N ASN A 131 9.43 -11.55 -8.71
CA ASN A 131 9.62 -12.98 -8.52
C ASN A 131 8.30 -13.78 -8.71
N GLY A 132 7.56 -13.45 -9.77
CA GLY A 132 6.28 -14.03 -10.15
C GLY A 132 5.07 -13.61 -9.32
N LYS A 133 5.20 -12.65 -8.40
CA LYS A 133 4.13 -12.20 -7.50
C LYS A 133 3.79 -10.72 -7.71
N ALA A 134 2.50 -10.39 -7.68
CA ALA A 134 2.06 -9.00 -7.62
C ALA A 134 2.38 -8.39 -6.26
N VAL A 135 3.08 -7.25 -6.26
CA VAL A 135 3.33 -6.43 -5.08
C VAL A 135 2.77 -5.04 -5.35
N GLN A 136 1.95 -4.55 -4.42
CA GLN A 136 1.35 -3.23 -4.50
C GLN A 136 2.42 -2.15 -4.34
N ILE A 137 2.54 -1.26 -5.31
CA ILE A 137 3.52 -0.16 -5.37
C ILE A 137 2.86 1.24 -5.31
N PHE A 138 1.53 1.30 -5.25
CA PHE A 138 0.76 2.53 -5.07
C PHE A 138 -0.65 2.21 -4.58
N GLU A 139 -1.18 3.08 -3.73
CA GLU A 139 -2.59 3.13 -3.35
C GLU A 139 -3.02 4.56 -3.09
N SER A 140 -4.17 4.94 -3.62
CA SER A 140 -4.83 6.17 -3.19
C SER A 140 -6.32 6.13 -3.49
N GLY A 141 -7.09 6.96 -2.76
CA GLY A 141 -8.50 7.24 -3.01
C GLY A 141 -8.70 8.70 -3.41
N SER A 142 -9.52 8.95 -4.43
CA SER A 142 -9.78 10.29 -4.97
C SER A 142 -11.21 10.41 -5.48
N TYR A 143 -11.74 11.63 -5.45
CA TYR A 143 -13.01 11.99 -6.11
C TYR A 143 -12.79 12.54 -7.54
N SER A 144 -11.53 12.73 -7.93
CA SER A 144 -11.14 13.27 -9.24
C SER A 144 -10.32 12.24 -10.02
N PRO A 145 -10.20 12.38 -11.35
CA PRO A 145 -9.37 11.52 -12.16
C PRO A 145 -7.91 11.48 -11.72
N TYR A 146 -7.27 10.32 -11.88
CA TYR A 146 -5.82 10.19 -11.81
C TYR A 146 -5.22 10.42 -13.19
N LEU A 147 -4.12 11.17 -13.25
CA LEU A 147 -3.39 11.43 -14.49
C LEU A 147 -1.97 10.90 -14.37
N PHE A 148 -1.54 10.13 -15.36
CA PHE A 148 -0.18 9.63 -15.47
C PHE A 148 0.58 10.50 -16.45
N LEU A 149 1.75 10.97 -16.04
CA LEU A 149 2.65 11.77 -16.87
C LEU A 149 3.90 10.98 -17.23
N ASP A 150 4.72 11.53 -18.12
CA ASP A 150 6.09 11.06 -18.30
C ASP A 150 6.90 11.20 -16.99
N ASN A 151 8.08 10.58 -16.95
CA ASN A 151 8.96 10.53 -15.78
C ASN A 151 8.37 9.80 -14.55
N ASN A 152 7.45 8.86 -14.79
CA ASN A 152 6.90 7.98 -13.74
C ASN A 152 6.19 8.78 -12.64
N ILE A 153 5.35 9.72 -13.07
CA ILE A 153 4.61 10.63 -12.20
C ILE A 153 3.11 10.32 -12.26
N ILE A 154 2.47 10.29 -11.10
CA ILE A 154 1.02 10.21 -10.94
C ILE A 154 0.53 11.51 -10.32
N VAL A 155 -0.50 12.09 -10.92
CA VAL A 155 -1.20 13.27 -10.40
C VAL A 155 -2.58 12.83 -9.93
N GLN A 156 -2.92 13.26 -8.73
CA GLN A 156 -4.17 13.02 -8.05
C GLN A 156 -4.88 14.35 -7.75
N ASP A 157 -6.22 14.31 -7.69
CA ASP A 157 -7.06 15.47 -7.34
C ASP A 157 -6.92 16.67 -8.29
N TYR A 158 -6.43 16.43 -9.50
CA TYR A 158 -6.37 17.47 -10.51
C TYR A 158 -7.76 17.92 -10.94
N SER A 159 -8.02 19.21 -10.81
CA SER A 159 -9.16 19.87 -11.44
C SER A 159 -8.70 21.14 -12.15
N GLU A 160 -9.28 21.45 -13.29
CA GLU A 160 -8.92 22.66 -14.05
C GLU A 160 -9.10 23.95 -13.23
N CYS A 161 -10.02 23.92 -12.26
CA CYS A 161 -10.37 25.00 -11.35
C CYS A 161 -9.48 25.09 -10.10
N ASN A 162 -8.71 24.04 -9.77
CA ASN A 162 -7.83 24.00 -8.61
C ASN A 162 -6.54 23.24 -8.95
N ARG A 163 -5.57 23.96 -9.53
CA ARG A 163 -4.29 23.40 -10.00
C ARG A 163 -3.18 23.41 -8.94
N ASP A 164 -3.46 24.01 -7.79
CA ASP A 164 -2.47 24.19 -6.72
C ASP A 164 -2.62 23.20 -5.57
N ASP A 165 -3.79 22.56 -5.44
CA ASP A 165 -4.09 21.53 -4.44
C ASP A 165 -4.20 20.15 -5.13
N ILE A 166 -3.06 19.68 -5.64
CA ILE A 166 -2.95 18.40 -6.34
C ILE A 166 -1.91 17.52 -5.65
N GLY A 167 -2.21 16.22 -5.54
CA GLY A 167 -1.22 15.24 -5.08
C GLY A 167 -0.32 14.84 -6.25
N ILE A 168 0.99 15.02 -6.11
CA ILE A 168 1.96 14.58 -7.13
C ILE A 168 2.84 13.50 -6.52
N TRP A 169 2.84 12.32 -7.14
CA TRP A 169 3.55 11.15 -6.69
C TRP A 169 4.60 10.76 -7.72
N ALA A 170 5.80 10.41 -7.27
CA ALA A 170 6.86 9.91 -8.14
C ALA A 170 7.29 8.51 -7.71
N TYR A 171 7.68 7.67 -8.68
CA TYR A 171 8.19 6.34 -8.40
C TYR A 171 9.60 6.39 -7.81
N ASP A 172 9.76 5.95 -6.57
CA ASP A 172 11.06 5.75 -5.93
C ASP A 172 11.55 4.32 -6.19
N THR A 173 12.51 4.20 -7.10
CA THR A 173 13.13 2.92 -7.48
C THR A 173 13.87 2.28 -6.31
N SER A 174 14.31 3.06 -5.31
CA SER A 174 15.05 2.56 -4.15
C SER A 174 14.18 1.67 -3.26
N ILE A 175 12.88 1.96 -3.17
CA ILE A 175 11.92 1.21 -2.34
C ILE A 175 10.79 0.57 -3.17
N CYS A 176 10.87 0.69 -4.48
CA CYS A 176 9.87 0.21 -5.44
C CYS A 176 8.44 0.61 -5.05
N ASN A 177 8.22 1.90 -4.82
CA ASN A 177 6.93 2.46 -4.43
C ASN A 177 6.77 3.89 -4.93
N PHE A 178 5.56 4.30 -5.24
CA PHE A 178 5.24 5.70 -5.49
C PHE A 178 5.16 6.46 -4.17
N THR A 179 5.83 7.61 -4.09
CA THR A 179 5.86 8.47 -2.90
C THR A 179 5.36 9.86 -3.23
N LEU A 180 4.60 10.46 -2.33
CA LEU A 180 4.14 11.83 -2.45
C LEU A 180 5.34 12.77 -2.42
N LEU A 181 5.41 13.70 -3.38
CA LEU A 181 6.45 14.71 -3.46
C LEU A 181 6.22 15.81 -2.41
N ASP A 182 7.31 16.31 -1.83
CA ASP A 182 7.29 17.41 -0.86
C ASP A 182 7.56 18.74 -1.58
N ASP A 183 6.65 19.72 -1.41
CA ASP A 183 6.76 21.05 -2.04
C ASP A 183 8.10 21.76 -1.77
N GLY A 184 8.75 21.49 -0.63
CA GLY A 184 10.01 22.10 -0.26
C GLY A 184 11.22 21.35 -0.83
N LYS A 185 11.20 20.02 -0.79
CA LYS A 185 12.32 19.16 -1.19
C LYS A 185 12.31 18.83 -2.70
N ASP A 186 11.13 18.78 -3.31
CA ASP A 186 10.90 18.28 -4.68
C ASP A 186 10.30 19.35 -5.61
N SER A 187 10.50 20.63 -5.29
CA SER A 187 9.87 21.77 -5.98
C SER A 187 10.08 21.77 -7.50
N GLU A 188 11.25 21.31 -7.98
CA GLU A 188 11.56 21.26 -9.42
C GLU A 188 10.75 20.19 -10.15
N LEU A 189 10.61 19.00 -9.57
CA LEU A 189 9.81 17.91 -10.13
C LEU A 189 8.32 18.28 -10.13
N ILE A 190 7.85 18.89 -9.05
CA ILE A 190 6.47 19.39 -8.94
C ILE A 190 6.18 20.45 -10.00
N ALA A 191 7.11 21.40 -10.21
CA ALA A 191 6.98 22.41 -11.25
C ALA A 191 6.93 21.80 -12.66
N SER A 192 7.78 20.78 -12.93
CA SER A 192 7.80 20.06 -14.21
C SER A 192 6.51 19.27 -14.46
N ALA A 193 5.95 18.63 -13.44
CA ALA A 193 4.67 17.94 -13.53
C ALA A 193 3.53 18.94 -13.83
N LYS A 194 3.52 20.09 -13.14
CA LYS A 194 2.55 21.17 -13.39
C LYS A 194 2.66 21.74 -14.81
N ASP A 195 3.87 21.94 -15.33
CA ASP A 195 4.08 22.34 -16.73
C ASP A 195 3.54 21.30 -17.72
N SER A 196 3.79 20.01 -17.46
CA SER A 196 3.30 18.91 -18.31
C SER A 196 1.77 18.88 -18.37
N LEU A 197 1.10 19.09 -17.24
CA LEU A 197 -0.37 19.21 -17.16
C LEU A 197 -0.87 20.42 -17.96
N GLN A 198 -0.22 21.59 -17.83
CA GLN A 198 -0.60 22.80 -18.57
C GLN A 198 -0.45 22.67 -20.09
N ASN A 199 0.47 21.81 -20.53
CA ASN A 199 0.75 21.54 -21.93
C ASN A 199 0.04 20.26 -22.45
N ASN A 200 -0.94 19.72 -21.72
CA ASN A 200 -1.71 18.52 -22.07
C ASN A 200 -0.86 17.27 -22.38
N ARG A 201 0.28 17.10 -21.69
CA ARG A 201 1.18 15.96 -21.85
C ARG A 201 0.81 14.82 -20.89
N VAL A 202 -0.42 14.32 -20.99
CA VAL A 202 -0.92 13.19 -20.21
C VAL A 202 -0.74 11.89 -21.00
N LYS A 203 -0.07 10.90 -20.40
CA LYS A 203 0.17 9.57 -20.99
C LYS A 203 -1.04 8.65 -20.86
N LEU A 204 -1.68 8.67 -19.69
CA LEU A 204 -2.84 7.84 -19.35
C LEU A 204 -3.71 8.59 -18.34
N SER A 205 -5.03 8.40 -18.40
CA SER A 205 -5.99 8.92 -17.41
C SER A 205 -6.82 7.78 -16.84
N SER A 206 -7.20 7.86 -15.56
CA SER A 206 -8.16 6.91 -14.98
C SER A 206 -9.48 6.86 -15.76
N ASP A 207 -9.86 7.96 -16.43
CA ASP A 207 -11.07 7.98 -17.25
C ASP A 207 -11.00 6.99 -18.42
N SER A 208 -9.84 6.91 -19.07
CA SER A 208 -9.63 5.94 -20.16
C SER A 208 -9.53 4.48 -19.67
N ILE A 209 -9.21 4.26 -18.39
CA ILE A 209 -9.19 2.92 -17.80
C ILE A 209 -10.62 2.40 -17.61
N MET A 210 -11.60 3.29 -17.37
CA MET A 210 -13.00 2.91 -17.15
C MET A 210 -13.67 2.25 -18.36
N ASP A 211 -13.07 2.34 -19.55
CA ASP A 211 -13.55 1.64 -20.75
C ASP A 211 -13.24 0.13 -20.70
N PHE A 212 -12.42 -0.33 -19.75
CA PHE A 212 -11.92 -1.70 -19.65
C PHE A 212 -12.31 -2.34 -18.31
N PRO A 213 -13.57 -2.82 -18.17
CA PRO A 213 -13.98 -3.55 -16.97
C PRO A 213 -13.16 -4.84 -16.82
N VAL A 214 -12.93 -5.26 -15.57
CA VAL A 214 -12.21 -6.50 -15.28
C VAL A 214 -13.10 -7.69 -15.60
N THR A 215 -12.94 -8.27 -16.80
CA THR A 215 -13.61 -9.50 -17.23
C THR A 215 -12.58 -10.49 -17.76
N LEU A 216 -12.88 -11.79 -17.75
CA LEU A 216 -11.96 -12.80 -18.29
C LEU A 216 -11.60 -12.55 -19.77
N GLU A 217 -12.54 -12.02 -20.55
CA GLU A 217 -12.31 -11.65 -21.96
C GLU A 217 -11.34 -10.47 -22.09
N ASN A 218 -11.59 -9.38 -21.35
CA ASN A 218 -10.72 -8.21 -21.37
C ASN A 218 -9.32 -8.53 -20.84
N ILE A 219 -9.22 -9.39 -19.81
CA ILE A 219 -7.95 -9.91 -19.28
C ILE A 219 -7.17 -10.63 -20.38
N ALA A 220 -7.83 -11.53 -21.11
CA ALA A 220 -7.19 -12.25 -22.20
C ALA A 220 -6.69 -11.29 -23.30
N GLU A 221 -7.53 -10.35 -23.73
CA GLU A 221 -7.18 -9.37 -24.76
C GLU A 221 -6.00 -8.47 -24.34
N ALA A 222 -6.02 -7.94 -23.11
CA ALA A 222 -4.97 -7.08 -22.59
C ALA A 222 -3.63 -7.82 -22.47
N VAL A 223 -3.65 -9.06 -21.96
CA VAL A 223 -2.44 -9.90 -21.83
C VAL A 223 -1.84 -10.27 -23.18
N GLU A 224 -2.66 -10.53 -24.20
CA GLU A 224 -2.13 -10.85 -25.53
C GLU A 224 -1.37 -9.69 -26.18
N LYS A 225 -1.79 -8.45 -25.89
CA LYS A 225 -1.15 -7.22 -26.39
C LYS A 225 0.06 -6.78 -25.55
N LEU A 226 0.35 -7.47 -24.45
CA LEU A 226 1.41 -7.09 -23.53
C LEU A 226 2.80 -7.22 -24.18
N PRO A 227 3.61 -6.14 -24.23
CA PRO A 227 4.96 -6.23 -24.75
C PRO A 227 5.82 -7.14 -23.89
N ASP A 228 6.81 -7.80 -24.51
CA ASP A 228 7.82 -8.56 -23.77
C ASP A 228 8.64 -7.58 -22.91
N PRO A 229 8.67 -7.77 -21.57
CA PRO A 229 9.43 -6.90 -20.69
C PRO A 229 10.96 -7.08 -20.84
N GLY A 230 11.43 -8.09 -21.59
CA GLY A 230 12.86 -8.35 -21.81
C GLY A 230 13.61 -8.86 -20.57
N ILE A 231 12.87 -9.25 -19.51
CA ILE A 231 13.39 -9.71 -18.22
C ILE A 231 12.62 -10.96 -17.74
N ASP A 232 13.30 -11.83 -16.97
CA ASP A 232 12.65 -12.97 -16.32
C ASP A 232 11.90 -12.52 -15.06
N LEU A 233 10.57 -12.45 -15.15
CA LEU A 233 9.72 -12.04 -14.03
C LEU A 233 9.76 -12.99 -12.82
N TYR A 234 10.28 -14.22 -12.95
CA TYR A 234 10.47 -15.12 -11.80
C TYR A 234 11.72 -14.82 -10.97
N HIS A 235 12.68 -14.07 -11.52
CA HIS A 235 13.96 -13.74 -10.88
C HIS A 235 14.39 -12.30 -11.23
N ASN A 236 13.48 -11.34 -11.12
CA ASN A 236 13.69 -9.96 -11.57
C ASN A 236 14.14 -9.00 -10.46
N ILE A 237 14.48 -9.49 -9.27
CA ILE A 237 15.11 -8.64 -8.25
C ILE A 237 16.51 -9.14 -7.90
N THR A 238 17.47 -8.22 -8.01
CA THR A 238 18.79 -8.33 -7.39
C THR A 238 19.11 -6.97 -6.78
N LYS A 239 19.08 -6.87 -5.45
CA LYS A 239 19.53 -5.67 -4.76
C LYS A 239 20.85 -5.97 -4.05
N GLU A 240 21.91 -5.28 -4.45
CA GLU A 240 23.18 -5.35 -3.74
C GLU A 240 23.10 -4.51 -2.47
N SER A 241 23.45 -5.13 -1.33
CA SER A 241 23.64 -4.43 -0.08
C SER A 241 24.84 -3.50 -0.19
N LYS A 242 24.61 -2.19 -0.17
CA LYS A 242 25.67 -1.20 0.04
C LYS A 242 25.88 -1.02 1.54
N GLY A 243 27.15 -0.99 1.95
CA GLY A 243 27.52 -0.68 3.33
C GLY A 243 27.15 0.77 3.66
N ILE A 244 26.48 0.98 4.79
CA ILE A 244 26.07 2.31 5.26
C ILE A 244 27.01 2.79 6.36
N ALA A 245 27.29 4.09 6.41
CA ALA A 245 28.15 4.72 7.40
C ALA A 245 27.63 4.52 8.84
N SER A 246 28.54 4.41 9.81
CA SER A 246 28.24 4.16 11.23
C SER A 246 27.41 5.25 11.92
N SER A 247 27.23 6.42 11.30
CA SER A 247 26.50 7.58 11.86
C SER A 247 25.15 7.85 11.18
N TYR A 248 24.53 6.84 10.56
CA TYR A 248 23.31 7.03 9.75
C TYR A 248 22.12 7.62 10.51
N LYS A 249 22.03 7.42 11.84
CA LYS A 249 20.90 7.90 12.65
C LYS A 249 20.70 9.41 12.53
N SER A 250 21.77 10.19 12.37
CA SER A 250 21.65 11.66 12.19
C SER A 250 20.84 12.06 10.95
N LEU A 251 20.72 11.19 9.96
CA LEU A 251 19.91 11.42 8.75
C LEU A 251 18.42 11.51 9.05
N TYR A 252 17.96 10.99 10.20
CA TYR A 252 16.57 11.08 10.64
C TYR A 252 16.18 12.44 11.25
N SER A 253 17.16 13.28 11.58
CA SER A 253 16.91 14.58 12.25
C SER A 253 15.89 15.46 11.51
N PRO A 254 15.98 15.66 10.17
CA PRO A 254 14.99 16.47 9.45
C PRO A 254 13.56 15.93 9.56
N ILE A 255 13.39 14.60 9.54
CA ILE A 255 12.07 13.97 9.65
C ILE A 255 11.48 14.23 11.04
N LEU A 256 12.26 14.01 12.10
CA LEU A 256 11.80 14.27 13.46
C LEU A 256 11.43 15.76 13.65
N HIS A 257 12.18 16.69 13.08
CA HIS A 257 11.82 18.11 13.14
C HIS A 257 10.55 18.47 12.36
N ASP A 258 10.20 17.72 11.30
CA ASP A 258 8.93 17.89 10.57
C ASP A 258 7.72 17.47 11.45
N PHE A 259 7.92 16.57 12.42
CA PHE A 259 6.91 16.10 13.40
C PHE A 259 7.07 16.69 14.80
N HIS A 260 7.79 17.80 14.95
CA HIS A 260 7.99 18.46 16.25
C HIS A 260 6.69 19.12 16.74
N ASP A 261 5.78 18.32 17.29
CA ASP A 261 4.55 18.72 17.95
C ASP A 261 4.31 17.94 19.26
N ASP A 262 3.34 18.40 20.05
CA ASP A 262 3.10 17.90 21.42
C ASP A 262 2.44 16.51 21.47
N THR A 263 2.08 15.92 20.32
CA THR A 263 1.30 14.68 20.23
C THR A 263 2.04 13.54 19.56
N SER A 264 3.10 13.85 18.82
CA SER A 264 3.88 12.88 18.07
C SER A 264 4.95 12.25 18.96
N LYS A 265 5.11 10.94 18.82
CA LYS A 265 6.09 10.12 19.53
C LYS A 265 7.00 9.41 18.56
N PHE A 266 8.17 8.99 19.01
CA PHE A 266 9.07 8.22 18.16
C PHE A 266 9.84 7.12 18.90
N LYS A 267 10.38 6.19 18.12
CA LYS A 267 11.32 5.15 18.57
C LYS A 267 12.34 4.87 17.48
N LEU A 268 13.59 4.65 17.88
CA LEU A 268 14.59 4.02 17.03
C LEU A 268 14.76 2.58 17.49
N MET A 269 14.56 1.63 16.58
CA MET A 269 14.78 0.21 16.84
C MET A 269 14.99 -0.54 15.54
N ASP A 270 15.90 -1.50 15.53
CA ASP A 270 15.98 -2.48 14.45
C ASP A 270 14.67 -3.27 14.38
N ILE A 271 13.93 -3.12 13.30
CA ILE A 271 12.71 -3.85 12.99
C ILE A 271 12.76 -4.49 11.60
N THR A 272 13.91 -4.44 10.93
CA THR A 272 14.13 -5.08 9.62
C THR A 272 15.06 -6.29 9.71
N GLY A 273 15.75 -6.46 10.84
CA GLY A 273 16.65 -7.57 11.14
C GLY A 273 18.06 -7.39 10.60
N ASP A 274 18.43 -6.18 10.19
CA ASP A 274 19.72 -5.88 9.59
C ASP A 274 20.72 -5.25 10.56
N ASN A 275 20.39 -5.21 11.86
CA ASN A 275 21.13 -4.57 12.94
C ASN A 275 21.26 -3.04 12.79
N ARG A 276 20.34 -2.40 12.07
CA ARG A 276 20.21 -0.95 12.00
C ARG A 276 18.85 -0.55 12.51
N ASP A 277 18.80 0.57 13.23
CA ASP A 277 17.57 1.09 13.76
C ASP A 277 16.79 1.81 12.67
N GLU A 278 15.54 1.42 12.48
CA GLU A 278 14.55 2.22 11.77
C GLU A 278 13.95 3.26 12.72
N LEU A 279 13.60 4.42 12.16
CA LEU A 279 12.80 5.41 12.85
C LEU A 279 11.31 5.07 12.69
N ILE A 280 10.64 4.83 13.81
CA ILE A 280 9.18 4.72 13.89
C ILE A 280 8.65 6.03 14.45
N VAL A 281 7.79 6.73 13.69
CA VAL A 281 7.08 7.93 14.13
C VAL A 281 5.61 7.59 14.29
N LYS A 282 5.08 7.82 15.49
CA LYS A 282 3.67 7.63 15.84
C LYS A 282 3.01 9.00 15.97
N VAL A 283 1.92 9.22 15.23
CA VAL A 283 1.20 10.49 15.19
C VAL A 283 -0.27 10.26 15.49
N MET A 284 -0.83 11.08 16.39
CA MET A 284 -2.28 11.24 16.54
C MET A 284 -2.71 12.46 15.71
N PRO A 285 -3.54 12.28 14.68
CA PRO A 285 -4.07 13.40 13.94
C PRO A 285 -4.88 14.34 14.84
N LYS A 286 -4.80 15.65 14.59
CA LYS A 286 -5.53 16.64 15.39
C LYS A 286 -7.04 16.45 15.22
N GLY A 287 -7.74 16.32 16.35
CA GLY A 287 -9.19 16.13 16.37
C GLY A 287 -9.64 14.68 16.31
N GLU A 288 -8.69 13.74 16.28
CA GLU A 288 -8.96 12.30 16.42
C GLU A 288 -8.62 11.84 17.84
N ASP A 289 -9.46 10.98 18.42
CA ASP A 289 -9.28 10.47 19.78
C ASP A 289 -8.77 9.02 19.81
N PHE A 290 -8.87 8.29 18.68
CA PHE A 290 -8.57 6.84 18.62
C PHE A 290 -7.82 6.41 17.35
N TYR A 291 -7.45 7.34 16.48
CA TYR A 291 -6.78 7.01 15.22
C TYR A 291 -5.30 7.36 15.28
N TRP A 292 -4.45 6.36 15.02
CA TRP A 292 -3.00 6.48 15.04
C TRP A 292 -2.40 6.20 13.68
N ILE A 293 -1.37 6.96 13.34
CA ILE A 293 -0.56 6.76 12.13
C ILE A 293 0.86 6.42 12.56
N TYR A 294 1.43 5.38 11.94
CA TYR A 294 2.81 4.95 12.13
C TYR A 294 3.57 5.09 10.81
N GLY A 295 4.48 6.06 10.75
CA GLY A 295 5.45 6.20 9.67
C GLY A 295 6.75 5.50 10.04
N ILE A 296 7.19 4.54 9.22
CA ILE A 296 8.41 3.75 9.46
C ILE A 296 9.45 4.14 8.41
N TYR A 297 10.57 4.67 8.87
CA TYR A 297 11.63 5.19 8.03
C TYR A 297 12.92 4.37 8.17
N GLY A 298 13.43 3.87 7.05
CA GLY A 298 14.69 3.15 6.94
C GLY A 298 15.72 3.94 6.16
N ILE A 299 17.01 3.68 6.37
CA ILE A 299 18.07 4.24 5.52
C ILE A 299 18.31 3.31 4.33
N VAL A 300 17.90 3.78 3.15
CA VAL A 300 18.03 3.10 1.87
C VAL A 300 18.79 4.02 0.92
N ASP A 301 19.88 3.53 0.34
CA ASP A 301 20.79 4.31 -0.52
C ASP A 301 21.25 5.64 0.13
N ASP A 302 21.71 5.54 1.40
CA ASP A 302 22.19 6.64 2.24
C ASP A 302 21.18 7.79 2.46
N LYS A 303 19.90 7.52 2.27
CA LYS A 303 18.80 8.46 2.50
C LYS A 303 17.70 7.85 3.34
N PRO A 304 17.04 8.62 4.21
CA PRO A 304 15.86 8.13 4.88
C PRO A 304 14.70 8.02 3.89
N ARG A 305 14.04 6.87 3.87
CA ARG A 305 12.88 6.57 3.03
C ARG A 305 11.74 6.07 3.91
N LEU A 306 10.50 6.40 3.57
CA LEU A 306 9.32 5.80 4.20
C LEU A 306 9.20 4.36 3.68
N ILE A 307 9.63 3.40 4.49
CA ILE A 307 9.68 1.97 4.15
C ILE A 307 8.46 1.20 4.70
N GLY A 308 7.61 1.85 5.49
CA GLY A 308 6.38 1.27 5.99
C GLY A 308 5.42 2.36 6.46
N PHE A 309 4.14 2.13 6.26
CA PHE A 309 3.08 3.03 6.69
C PHE A 309 1.92 2.18 7.19
N VAL A 310 1.50 2.45 8.43
CA VAL A 310 0.45 1.67 9.09
C VAL A 310 -0.50 2.62 9.78
N THR A 311 -1.78 2.32 9.69
CA THR A 311 -2.85 3.05 10.38
C THR A 311 -3.51 2.12 11.38
N ASN A 312 -4.04 2.71 12.45
CA ASN A 312 -4.72 1.96 13.49
C ASN A 312 -5.88 2.75 14.08
N SER A 313 -7.04 2.11 14.18
CA SER A 313 -8.28 2.68 14.72
C SER A 313 -8.62 2.03 16.06
N GLY A 314 -7.96 2.50 17.12
CA GLY A 314 -8.27 2.16 18.51
C GLY A 314 -7.82 0.78 18.96
N GLY A 315 -6.94 0.11 18.21
CA GLY A 315 -6.39 -1.19 18.59
C GLY A 315 -4.87 -1.20 18.74
N ASP A 316 -4.26 -2.34 18.41
CA ASP A 316 -2.86 -2.62 18.77
C ASP A 316 -1.93 -2.55 17.56
N PHE A 317 -0.72 -2.06 17.81
CA PHE A 317 0.42 -2.13 16.90
C PHE A 317 1.54 -2.99 17.52
N PHE A 318 2.03 -3.97 16.75
CA PHE A 318 3.09 -4.88 17.18
C PHE A 318 4.20 -5.00 16.14
N VAL A 319 5.43 -5.12 16.63
CA VAL A 319 6.57 -5.69 15.91
C VAL A 319 6.92 -7.02 16.59
N PHE A 320 7.01 -8.08 15.81
CA PHE A 320 7.40 -9.41 16.32
C PHE A 320 8.92 -9.63 16.21
N ASP A 321 9.43 -10.62 16.95
CA ASP A 321 10.87 -10.97 16.93
C ASP A 321 11.38 -11.42 15.54
N ASP A 322 10.48 -11.89 14.68
CA ASP A 322 10.77 -12.22 13.28
C ASP A 322 10.75 -10.99 12.35
N ASN A 323 10.69 -9.78 12.91
CA ASN A 323 10.68 -8.49 12.20
C ASN A 323 9.44 -8.27 11.31
N SER A 324 8.36 -9.01 11.56
CA SER A 324 7.06 -8.74 10.94
C SER A 324 6.22 -7.78 11.78
N LEU A 325 5.31 -7.04 11.13
CA LEU A 325 4.46 -6.03 11.76
C LEU A 325 3.01 -6.46 11.74
N LEU A 326 2.26 -6.09 12.77
CA LEU A 326 0.81 -6.28 12.84
C LEU A 326 0.13 -5.01 13.35
N SER A 327 -0.86 -4.55 12.60
CA SER A 327 -1.88 -3.61 13.08
C SER A 327 -3.19 -4.37 13.28
N VAL A 328 -3.86 -4.12 14.39
CA VAL A 328 -5.19 -4.67 14.67
C VAL A 328 -6.12 -3.53 15.01
N ASP A 329 -7.22 -3.40 14.29
CA ASP A 329 -8.26 -2.44 14.57
C ASP A 329 -9.37 -3.14 15.37
N PHE A 330 -9.76 -2.54 16.50
CA PHE A 330 -10.87 -3.05 17.29
C PHE A 330 -12.16 -2.36 16.82
N SER A 331 -13.10 -3.14 16.29
CA SER A 331 -14.47 -2.64 16.16
C SER A 331 -15.07 -2.40 17.55
N GLU A 332 -15.94 -1.39 17.67
CA GLU A 332 -16.59 -0.92 18.91
C GLU A 332 -17.34 -2.01 19.72
N TYR A 333 -17.41 -3.25 19.22
CA TYR A 333 -18.12 -4.39 19.82
C TYR A 333 -17.20 -5.53 20.31
N GLY A 334 -15.89 -5.28 20.42
CA GLY A 334 -14.90 -6.23 20.96
C GLY A 334 -14.28 -7.15 19.91
N THR A 335 -13.55 -8.18 20.36
CA THR A 335 -12.65 -9.06 19.57
C THR A 335 -13.32 -9.95 18.50
N TYR A 336 -14.60 -9.76 18.19
CA TYR A 336 -15.37 -10.61 17.28
C TYR A 336 -15.36 -10.13 15.81
N GLY A 337 -14.87 -8.93 15.53
CA GLY A 337 -14.75 -8.36 14.17
C GLY A 337 -13.53 -7.46 14.02
N SER A 338 -12.40 -7.87 14.60
CA SER A 338 -11.14 -7.11 14.53
C SER A 338 -10.55 -7.23 13.14
N GLU A 339 -10.46 -6.10 12.46
CA GLU A 339 -9.68 -5.98 11.23
C GLU A 339 -8.20 -6.05 11.57
N PHE A 340 -7.39 -6.66 10.72
CA PHE A 340 -5.95 -6.67 10.90
C PHE A 340 -5.20 -6.55 9.59
N HIS A 341 -4.00 -5.97 9.70
CA HIS A 341 -3.05 -5.80 8.61
C HIS A 341 -1.70 -6.32 9.05
N TYR A 342 -1.24 -7.39 8.40
CA TYR A 342 0.00 -8.08 8.70
C TYR A 342 1.02 -7.86 7.59
N TYR A 343 2.21 -7.40 7.95
CA TYR A 343 3.27 -6.99 7.01
C TYR A 343 4.56 -7.75 7.26
N ASN A 344 5.29 -8.03 6.18
CA ASN A 344 6.66 -8.53 6.24
C ASN A 344 7.61 -7.52 5.62
N TYR A 345 8.81 -7.38 6.18
CA TYR A 345 9.87 -6.65 5.52
C TYR A 345 10.38 -7.44 4.31
N ASN A 346 10.32 -6.83 3.13
CA ASN A 346 10.91 -7.39 1.92
C ASN A 346 12.26 -6.71 1.65
N PRO A 347 13.39 -7.38 1.93
CA PRO A 347 14.71 -6.78 1.75
C PRO A 347 15.04 -6.46 0.28
N ASP A 348 14.48 -7.23 -0.66
CA ASP A 348 14.74 -7.10 -2.09
C ASP A 348 14.23 -5.75 -2.64
N ILE A 349 13.18 -5.20 -2.04
CA ILE A 349 12.65 -3.86 -2.35
C ILE A 349 12.76 -2.90 -1.16
N SER A 350 13.49 -3.29 -0.11
CA SER A 350 13.77 -2.52 1.11
C SER A 350 12.56 -1.85 1.76
N ARG A 351 11.40 -2.54 1.80
CA ARG A 351 10.19 -2.02 2.47
C ARG A 351 9.29 -3.11 3.01
N PHE A 352 8.44 -2.72 3.97
CA PHE A 352 7.32 -3.53 4.41
C PHE A 352 6.26 -3.64 3.32
N THR A 353 5.80 -4.86 3.08
CA THR A 353 4.71 -5.17 2.17
C THR A 353 3.62 -5.91 2.93
N LEU A 354 2.36 -5.63 2.61
CA LEU A 354 1.25 -6.39 3.15
C LEU A 354 1.46 -7.87 2.81
N ALA A 355 1.41 -8.72 3.82
CA ALA A 355 1.49 -10.16 3.70
C ALA A 355 0.08 -10.77 3.74
N LYS A 356 -0.78 -10.21 4.59
CA LYS A 356 -2.20 -10.55 4.69
C LYS A 356 -2.97 -9.45 5.42
N GLU A 357 -4.17 -9.16 4.92
CA GLU A 357 -5.23 -8.48 5.67
C GLU A 357 -6.38 -9.45 5.96
N GLY A 358 -7.25 -9.08 6.90
CA GLY A 358 -8.35 -9.95 7.29
C GLY A 358 -9.35 -9.31 8.24
N GLN A 359 -10.60 -9.75 8.12
CA GLN A 359 -11.67 -9.43 9.09
C GLN A 359 -12.76 -10.52 9.06
N TYR A 360 -13.44 -10.68 7.93
CA TYR A 360 -14.62 -11.55 7.81
C TYR A 360 -14.38 -12.85 7.04
N ARG A 361 -13.30 -12.97 6.26
CA ARG A 361 -13.07 -14.19 5.47
C ARG A 361 -12.80 -15.39 6.36
N ASN A 362 -13.33 -16.54 5.96
CA ASN A 362 -13.10 -17.80 6.66
C ASN A 362 -11.60 -18.06 6.90
N GLY A 363 -11.24 -18.25 8.17
CA GLY A 363 -9.87 -18.49 8.61
C GLY A 363 -9.11 -17.25 9.10
N ASP A 364 -9.58 -16.03 8.79
CA ASP A 364 -8.91 -14.78 9.21
C ASP A 364 -8.75 -14.69 10.73
N ARG A 365 -9.79 -15.06 11.46
CA ARG A 365 -9.77 -15.06 12.93
C ARG A 365 -8.76 -16.03 13.51
N ASP A 366 -8.68 -17.23 12.95
CA ASP A 366 -7.72 -18.23 13.42
C ASP A 366 -6.29 -17.82 13.05
N TYR A 367 -6.11 -17.21 11.88
CA TYR A 367 -4.83 -16.61 11.48
C TYR A 367 -4.39 -15.52 12.47
N LEU A 368 -5.27 -14.56 12.80
CA LEU A 368 -4.97 -13.51 13.77
C LEU A 368 -4.62 -14.09 15.15
N ARG A 369 -5.35 -15.10 15.62
CA ARG A 369 -5.04 -15.78 16.90
C ARG A 369 -3.66 -16.42 16.90
N GLU A 370 -3.23 -17.01 15.78
CA GLU A 370 -1.88 -17.55 15.68
C GLU A 370 -0.81 -16.45 15.62
N LEU A 371 -1.07 -15.34 14.93
CA LEU A 371 -0.17 -14.18 14.92
C LEU A 371 0.04 -13.62 16.33
N LEU A 372 -1.03 -13.48 17.12
CA LEU A 372 -0.96 -12.93 18.48
C LEU A 372 -0.20 -13.83 19.49
N LYS A 373 0.15 -15.07 19.12
CA LYS A 373 1.03 -15.94 19.92
C LYS A 373 2.51 -15.71 19.66
N LYS A 374 2.86 -14.99 18.59
CA LYS A 374 4.26 -14.73 18.25
C LYS A 374 4.94 -13.91 19.35
N PRO A 375 6.25 -14.16 19.62
CA PRO A 375 7.04 -13.31 20.50
C PRO A 375 7.06 -11.86 20.01
N ILE A 376 6.78 -10.93 20.92
CA ILE A 376 6.67 -9.50 20.63
C ILE A 376 8.01 -8.83 20.95
N LYS A 377 8.55 -8.13 19.95
CA LYS A 377 9.77 -7.33 20.02
C LYS A 377 9.49 -5.89 20.48
N LEU A 378 8.39 -5.31 19.98
CA LEU A 378 7.92 -3.97 20.33
C LEU A 378 6.39 -3.90 20.32
N ARG A 379 5.84 -3.20 21.31
CA ARG A 379 4.43 -2.83 21.43
C ARG A 379 4.25 -1.34 21.14
N GLU A 380 3.03 -0.96 20.78
CA GLU A 380 2.58 0.43 20.64
C GLU A 380 3.03 1.32 21.82
N SER A 381 2.94 0.82 23.05
CA SER A 381 3.28 1.56 24.28
C SER A 381 4.77 1.83 24.44
N ASP A 382 5.63 1.13 23.69
CA ASP A 382 7.09 1.30 23.74
C ASP A 382 7.56 2.46 22.84
N ILE A 383 6.64 3.06 22.06
CA ILE A 383 6.84 4.25 21.22
C ILE A 383 6.35 5.48 22.01
N ASP A 384 7.13 5.87 23.01
CA ASP A 384 6.72 6.81 24.05
C ASP A 384 7.58 8.09 24.13
N ALA A 385 8.69 8.16 23.40
CA ALA A 385 9.58 9.31 23.41
C ALA A 385 8.94 10.52 22.69
N ASP A 386 8.81 11.64 23.40
CA ASP A 386 8.36 12.90 22.81
C ASP A 386 9.33 13.41 21.75
N ILE A 387 8.80 13.95 20.65
CA ILE A 387 9.60 14.62 19.63
C ILE A 387 9.94 16.04 20.09
N ASN A 388 11.04 16.17 20.85
CA ASN A 388 11.65 17.44 21.25
C ASN A 388 13.17 17.42 21.04
N ASP A 389 13.80 18.60 20.98
CA ASP A 389 15.23 18.75 20.69
C ASP A 389 16.13 17.88 21.60
N ALA A 390 15.82 17.77 22.90
CA ALA A 390 16.62 17.00 23.85
C ALA A 390 16.55 15.49 23.58
N ASN A 391 15.34 14.97 23.31
CA ASN A 391 15.14 13.55 22.97
C ASN A 391 15.73 13.21 21.60
N ILE A 392 15.60 14.11 20.62
CA ILE A 392 16.22 13.97 19.30
C ILE A 392 17.75 13.89 19.45
N GLU A 393 18.37 14.84 20.15
CA GLU A 393 19.82 14.84 20.35
C GLU A 393 20.30 13.57 21.08
N ALA A 394 19.56 13.10 22.08
CA ALA A 394 19.90 11.89 22.82
C ALA A 394 19.79 10.61 21.97
N ALA A 395 18.79 10.52 21.10
CA ALA A 395 18.52 9.33 20.31
C ALA A 395 19.39 9.19 19.05
N LEU A 396 19.83 10.32 18.47
CA LEU A 396 20.60 10.34 17.22
C LEU A 396 22.13 10.31 17.41
N LYS A 397 22.63 10.38 18.65
CA LYS A 397 24.04 10.14 19.01
C LYS A 397 24.36 8.65 18.96
#